data_AF-A0A662S0V7-F1
#
_entry.id   AF-A0A662S0V7-F1
#
_cell.length_a   1.000
_cell.length_b   1.000
_cell.length_c   1.000
_cell.angle_alpha   90.00
_cell.angle_beta   90.00
_cell.angle_gamma   90.00
#
_symmetry.space_group_name_H-M   'P 1'
#
loop_
_entity.id
_entity.type
_entity.pdbx_description
1 polymer ?
#
loop_
_entity_poly.entity_id
_entity_poly.type
_entity_poly.pdbx_seq_one_letter_code
_entity_poly.pdbx_strand_id
1 'polypeptide(L)'
;IGIRLLNLLNDEFQVQCFDRVLFFGFTSVFKKALDEGYPLISLVSKILRLLKPSGRAILSDILPKAGIFSRLKELGFEMVGDFTFCLDKS
;
A
#
# COMPACT_ATOMS: atom_id res chain seq x y z
N ILE A 1 -7.33 4.25 -11.54
CA ILE A 1 -6.08 3.80 -12.18
C ILE A 1 -5.47 2.73 -11.29
N GLY A 2 -5.23 1.53 -11.82
CA GLY A 2 -4.49 0.49 -11.10
C GLY A 2 -2.99 0.73 -11.29
N ILE A 3 -2.30 1.13 -10.23
CA ILE A 3 -0.84 1.28 -10.27
C ILE A 3 -0.24 -0.05 -9.83
N ARG A 4 0.67 -0.61 -10.64
CA ARG A 4 1.43 -1.77 -10.19
C ARG A 4 2.31 -1.35 -9.02
N LEU A 5 2.14 -2.01 -7.88
CA LEU A 5 2.87 -1.76 -6.64
C LEU A 5 4.41 -1.86 -6.83
N LEU A 6 4.86 -2.69 -7.77
CA LEU A 6 6.27 -2.76 -8.18
C LEU A 6 6.80 -1.44 -8.79
N ASN A 7 5.94 -0.69 -9.48
CA ASN A 7 6.34 0.56 -10.11
C ASN A 7 6.57 1.67 -9.08
N LEU A 8 6.02 1.55 -7.85
CA LEU A 8 6.35 2.45 -6.74
C LEU A 8 7.82 2.35 -6.30
N LEU A 9 8.50 1.24 -6.61
CA LEU A 9 9.91 1.09 -6.28
C LEU A 9 10.78 2.04 -7.11
N ASN A 10 10.31 2.44 -8.31
CA ASN A 10 10.97 3.42 -9.15
C ASN A 10 10.49 4.83 -8.75
N ASP A 11 11.41 5.72 -8.40
CA ASP A 11 11.11 7.07 -7.88
C ASP A 11 10.57 8.06 -8.92
N GLU A 12 10.14 7.58 -10.09
CA GLU A 12 9.71 8.41 -11.23
C GLU A 12 8.23 8.83 -11.21
N PHE A 13 7.45 8.44 -10.20
CA PHE A 13 6.03 8.80 -10.14
C PHE A 13 5.79 10.23 -9.63
N GLN A 14 4.92 10.96 -10.35
CA GLN A 14 4.45 12.27 -9.94
C GLN A 14 3.75 12.22 -8.56
N VAL A 15 4.03 13.23 -7.74
CA VAL A 15 3.58 13.34 -6.36
C VAL A 15 2.17 13.95 -6.32
N GLN A 16 1.28 13.41 -5.47
CA GLN A 16 -0.04 13.93 -5.13
C GLN A 16 -1.05 14.00 -6.29
N CYS A 17 -1.08 13.00 -7.16
CA CYS A 17 -1.95 13.02 -8.34
C CYS A 17 -3.31 12.36 -8.11
N PHE A 18 -3.43 11.46 -7.11
CA PHE A 18 -4.55 10.54 -7.05
C PHE A 18 -5.42 10.76 -5.81
N ASP A 19 -6.74 10.85 -6.00
CA ASP A 19 -7.71 10.82 -4.89
C ASP A 19 -7.84 9.40 -4.31
N ARG A 20 -7.61 8.38 -5.14
CA ARG A 20 -7.63 6.97 -4.74
C ARG A 20 -6.56 6.18 -5.46
N VAL A 21 -5.88 5.30 -4.74
CA VAL A 21 -4.97 4.31 -5.33
C VAL A 21 -5.36 2.93 -4.84
N LEU A 22 -5.45 1.98 -5.77
CA LEU A 22 -5.88 0.61 -5.52
C LEU A 22 -4.76 -0.36 -5.89
N PHE A 23 -4.46 -1.27 -4.99
CA PHE A 23 -3.46 -2.31 -5.14
C PHE A 23 -4.07 -3.69 -4.88
N PHE A 24 -4.12 -4.52 -5.93
CA PHE A 24 -4.53 -5.92 -5.84
C PHE A 24 -3.31 -6.84 -5.71
N GLY A 25 -3.42 -7.87 -4.86
CA GLY A 25 -2.38 -8.88 -4.67
C GLY A 25 -1.15 -8.35 -3.92
N PHE A 26 -1.36 -7.38 -3.01
CA PHE A 26 -0.28 -6.63 -2.37
C PHE A 26 0.64 -7.51 -1.52
N THR A 27 0.16 -8.64 -0.97
CA THR A 27 0.93 -9.51 -0.08
C THR A 27 2.21 -10.02 -0.75
N SER A 28 2.13 -10.36 -2.04
CA SER A 28 3.29 -10.82 -2.81
C SER A 28 4.37 -9.75 -2.94
N VAL A 29 3.97 -8.49 -3.14
CA VAL A 29 4.89 -7.36 -3.28
C VAL A 29 5.49 -6.97 -1.95
N PHE A 30 4.69 -6.95 -0.88
CA PHE A 30 5.19 -6.68 0.47
C PHE A 30 6.20 -7.73 0.90
N LYS A 31 5.94 -9.02 0.61
CA LYS A 31 6.90 -10.10 0.86
C LYS A 31 8.19 -9.87 0.09
N LYS A 32 8.12 -9.57 -1.21
CA LYS A 32 9.29 -9.32 -2.04
C LYS A 32 10.11 -8.11 -1.53
N ALA A 33 9.43 -7.02 -1.17
CA ALA A 33 10.08 -5.85 -0.59
C ALA A 33 10.84 -6.21 0.69
N LEU A 34 10.22 -6.97 1.60
CA LEU A 34 10.88 -7.46 2.82
C LEU A 34 12.06 -8.39 2.53
N ASP A 35 11.90 -9.33 1.60
CA ASP A 35 12.95 -10.27 1.18
C ASP A 35 14.17 -9.51 0.60
N GLU A 36 13.94 -8.36 -0.04
CA GLU A 36 14.97 -7.46 -0.59
C GLU A 36 15.49 -6.41 0.42
N GLY A 37 15.06 -6.48 1.68
CA GLY A 37 15.49 -5.56 2.74
C GLY A 37 14.83 -4.18 2.70
N TYR A 38 13.78 -3.99 1.89
CA TYR A 38 13.02 -2.74 1.86
C TYR A 38 12.08 -2.63 3.07
N PRO A 39 12.18 -1.55 3.86
CA PRO A 39 11.27 -1.32 4.98
C PRO A 39 9.83 -1.09 4.50
N LEU A 40 8.84 -1.73 5.15
CA LEU A 40 7.43 -1.54 4.83
C LEU A 40 6.99 -0.07 4.98
N ILE A 41 7.53 0.63 5.97
CA ILE A 41 7.25 2.06 6.20
C ILE A 41 7.62 2.92 4.98
N SER A 42 8.69 2.56 4.26
CA SER A 42 9.11 3.26 3.04
C SER A 42 8.12 3.03 1.90
N LEU A 43 7.59 1.82 1.78
CA LEU A 43 6.56 1.49 0.80
C LEU A 43 5.25 2.25 1.08
N VAL A 44 4.83 2.32 2.34
CA VAL A 44 3.66 3.10 2.76
C VAL A 44 3.86 4.59 2.49
N SER A 45 5.04 5.12 2.80
CA SER A 45 5.40 6.51 2.49
C SER A 45 5.31 6.80 0.99
N LYS A 46 5.77 5.87 0.14
CA LYS A 46 5.65 5.96 -1.33
C LYS A 46 4.19 5.94 -1.78
N ILE A 47 3.35 5.08 -1.20
CA ILE A 47 1.90 5.06 -1.47
C ILE A 47 1.26 6.41 -1.11
N LEU A 48 1.54 6.96 0.08
CA LEU A 48 1.01 8.24 0.53
C LEU A 48 1.48 9.41 -0.34
N ARG A 49 2.69 9.35 -0.90
CA ARG A 49 3.18 10.37 -1.84
C ARG A 49 2.37 10.41 -3.13
N LEU A 50 1.77 9.31 -3.57
CA LEU A 50 0.89 9.30 -4.75
C LEU A 50 -0.44 10.02 -4.49
N LEU A 51 -0.91 10.02 -3.25
CA LEU A 51 -2.23 10.52 -2.90
C LEU A 51 -2.26 12.05 -2.79
N LYS A 52 -3.35 12.66 -3.27
CA LYS A 52 -3.74 14.02 -2.93
C LYS A 52 -4.05 14.13 -1.42
N PRO A 53 -4.09 15.35 -0.84
CA PRO A 53 -4.70 15.56 0.47
C PRO A 53 -6.09 14.91 0.54
N SER A 54 -6.40 14.22 1.64
CA SER A 54 -7.65 13.45 1.81
C SER A 54 -7.83 12.26 0.85
N GLY A 55 -6.78 11.89 0.11
CA GLY A 55 -6.79 10.72 -0.76
C GLY A 55 -6.72 9.42 0.03
N ARG A 56 -7.19 8.32 -0.56
CA ARG A 56 -7.25 6.99 0.07
C ARG A 56 -6.44 5.93 -0.67
N ALA A 57 -5.58 5.22 0.03
CA ALA A 57 -4.97 3.98 -0.44
C ALA A 57 -5.86 2.79 -0.08
N ILE A 58 -6.00 1.85 -1.01
CA ILE A 58 -6.78 0.62 -0.83
C ILE A 58 -5.89 -0.56 -1.22
N LEU A 59 -5.62 -1.44 -0.27
CA LEU A 59 -4.90 -2.71 -0.46
C LEU A 59 -5.92 -3.84 -0.40
N SER A 60 -5.97 -4.69 -1.41
CA SER A 60 -6.87 -5.84 -1.44
C SER A 60 -6.12 -7.08 -1.89
N ASP A 61 -6.40 -8.22 -1.26
CA ASP A 61 -5.81 -9.50 -1.60
C ASP A 61 -6.84 -10.63 -1.48
N ILE A 62 -6.62 -11.74 -2.17
CA ILE A 62 -7.54 -12.89 -2.13
C ILE A 62 -7.20 -13.80 -0.94
N LEU A 63 -5.91 -13.92 -0.59
CA LEU A 63 -5.41 -14.76 0.50
C LEU A 63 -4.19 -14.11 1.18
N PRO A 64 -4.40 -13.08 2.02
CA PRO A 64 -3.29 -12.47 2.75
C PRO A 64 -2.68 -13.46 3.75
N LYS A 65 -1.35 -13.53 3.77
CA LYS A 65 -0.61 -14.42 4.66
C LYS A 65 -0.79 -14.00 6.12
N ALA A 66 -0.81 -14.98 7.03
CA ALA A 66 -0.82 -14.72 8.47
C ALA A 66 0.33 -13.79 8.87
N GLY A 67 0.02 -12.75 9.66
CA GLY A 67 0.99 -11.76 10.16
C GLY A 67 1.09 -10.45 9.38
N ILE A 68 0.60 -10.36 8.13
CA ILE A 68 0.61 -9.07 7.41
C ILE A 68 -0.41 -8.07 7.98
N PHE A 69 -1.50 -8.58 8.56
CA PHE A 69 -2.59 -7.80 9.14
C PHE A 69 -2.14 -6.92 10.29
N SER A 70 -1.41 -7.49 11.27
CA SER A 70 -0.90 -6.73 12.42
C SER A 70 0.08 -5.66 11.98
N ARG A 71 0.96 -5.98 11.02
CA ARG A 71 1.90 -5.02 10.44
C ARG A 71 1.21 -3.87 9.71
N LEU A 72 0.19 -4.15 8.92
CA LEU A 72 -0.59 -3.10 8.25
C LEU A 72 -1.30 -2.20 9.26
N LYS A 73 -1.87 -2.79 10.32
CA LYS A 73 -2.50 -2.03 11.40
C LYS A 73 -1.51 -1.13 12.14
N GLU A 74 -0.30 -1.62 12.42
CA GLU A 74 0.82 -0.82 12.97
C GLU A 74 1.20 0.36 12.07
N LEU A 75 1.03 0.21 10.75
CA LEU A 75 1.30 1.25 9.74
C LEU A 75 0.10 2.19 9.51
N GLY A 76 -0.96 2.09 10.31
CA GLY A 76 -2.13 2.96 10.25
C GLY A 76 -3.21 2.50 9.27
N PHE A 77 -3.08 1.33 8.65
CA PHE A 77 -4.15 0.81 7.81
C PHE A 77 -5.31 0.27 8.65
N GLU A 78 -6.52 0.60 8.21
CA GLU A 78 -7.77 0.09 8.76
C GLU A 78 -8.31 -1.03 7.85
N MET A 79 -8.80 -2.12 8.45
CA MET A 79 -9.46 -3.18 7.70
C MET A 79 -10.93 -2.81 7.50
N VAL A 80 -11.38 -2.70 6.25
CA VAL A 80 -12.73 -2.24 5.89
C VAL A 80 -13.63 -3.34 5.31
N GLY A 81 -13.10 -4.55 5.19
CA GLY A 81 -13.82 -5.72 4.71
C GLY A 81 -12.89 -6.94 4.66
N ASP A 82 -13.34 -8.01 4.03
CA ASP A 82 -12.54 -9.22 3.90
C ASP A 82 -11.29 -8.91 3.07
N PHE A 83 -10.13 -9.07 3.72
CA PHE A 83 -8.80 -8.93 3.12
C PHE A 83 -8.55 -7.58 2.43
N THR A 84 -9.31 -6.55 2.81
CA THR A 84 -9.21 -5.20 2.24
C THR A 84 -8.86 -4.18 3.32
N PHE A 85 -7.79 -3.43 3.09
CA PHE A 85 -7.22 -2.46 4.00
C PHE A 85 -7.20 -1.08 3.36
N CYS A 86 -7.55 -0.05 4.12
CA CYS A 86 -7.51 1.34 3.70
C CYS A 86 -6.54 2.15 4.55
N LEU A 87 -5.90 3.14 3.94
CA LEU A 87 -5.15 4.17 4.64
C LEU A 87 -5.52 5.52 4.03
N ASP A 88 -6.04 6.41 4.86
CA ASP A 88 -6.35 7.78 4.47
C ASP A 88 -5.13 8.68 4.64
N LYS A 89 -4.90 9.55 3.66
CA LYS A 89 -3.91 10.61 3.76
C LYS A 89 -4.51 11.82 4.45
N SER A 90 -4.15 12.00 5.71
CA SER A 90 -4.36 13.22 6.49
C SER A 90 -3.54 14.39 5.97
#